data_AF-A0A2H0RU08-F1
#
_entry.id   AF-A0A2H0RU08-F1
#
_cell.length_a   1.000
_cell.length_b   1.000
_cell.length_c   1.000
_cell.angle_alpha   90.00
_cell.angle_beta   90.00
_cell.angle_gamma   90.00
#
_symmetry.space_group_name_H-M   'P 1'
#
loop_
_entity.id
_entity.type
_entity.pdbx_description
1 polymer ?
#
loop_
_entity_poly.entity_id
_entity_poly.type
_entity_poly.pdbx_seq_one_letter_code
_entity_poly.pdbx_strand_id
1 'polypeptide(L)'
;MMDPEILLSAQDKFRELSEKFDGFISVILDNWRGYRFIYNVEMTACCRYGCVRCPLAVLLKDEKDGAFTARLLPAGKRDKRLFGPQNFLNCKSIRQYQYCYTDFLVERCFTREEIFSELDLVKNMKILYSKYGAQQVQETAFRKGVIRDAIAFSGVYKAELIREYIRMNPGFFGSH
;
A
#
# COMPACT_ATOMS: atom_id res chain seq x y z
N MET A 1 -1.94 -12.66 8.01
CA MET A 1 -0.48 -12.56 8.19
C MET A 1 0.15 -12.58 6.80
N MET A 2 1.22 -11.81 6.56
CA MET A 2 1.96 -11.88 5.29
C MET A 2 2.56 -13.28 5.12
N ASP A 3 2.42 -13.86 3.93
CA ASP A 3 3.04 -15.15 3.60
C ASP A 3 4.58 -14.99 3.63
N PRO A 4 5.31 -15.79 4.43
CA PRO A 4 6.77 -15.71 4.52
C PRO A 4 7.49 -15.93 3.20
N GLU A 5 6.99 -16.82 2.34
CA GLU A 5 7.61 -17.11 1.04
C GLU A 5 7.46 -15.91 0.10
N ILE A 6 6.27 -15.29 0.11
CA ILE A 6 6.02 -14.06 -0.65
C ILE A 6 6.91 -12.92 -0.14
N LEU A 7 7.05 -12.79 1.18
CA LEU A 7 7.89 -11.74 1.78
C LEU A 7 9.36 -11.91 1.36
N LEU A 8 9.89 -13.13 1.41
CA LEU A 8 11.26 -13.42 0.98
C LEU A 8 11.46 -13.15 -0.51
N SER A 9 10.56 -13.66 -1.36
CA SER A 9 10.59 -13.44 -2.81
C SER A 9 10.56 -11.94 -3.16
N ALA A 10 9.72 -11.19 -2.45
CA ALA A 10 9.65 -9.74 -2.55
C ALA A 10 10.94 -9.06 -2.10
N GLN A 11 11.55 -9.46 -0.99
CA GLN A 11 12.81 -8.87 -0.53
C GLN A 11 13.95 -9.10 -1.53
N ASP A 12 14.05 -10.31 -2.10
CA ASP A 12 15.04 -10.62 -3.12
C ASP A 12 14.82 -9.84 -4.40
N LYS A 13 13.56 -9.73 -4.87
CA LYS A 13 13.23 -8.89 -6.02
C LYS A 13 13.54 -7.42 -5.76
N PHE A 14 13.25 -6.90 -4.56
CA PHE A 14 13.60 -5.51 -4.24
C PHE A 14 15.12 -5.29 -4.26
N ARG A 15 15.91 -6.23 -3.72
CA ARG A 15 17.37 -6.17 -3.78
C ARG A 15 17.86 -6.05 -5.22
N GLU A 16 17.38 -6.93 -6.10
CA GLU A 16 17.69 -6.90 -7.54
C GLU A 16 17.34 -5.55 -8.20
N LEU A 17 16.17 -4.99 -7.89
CA LEU A 17 15.73 -3.71 -8.45
C LEU A 17 16.55 -2.54 -7.91
N SER A 18 16.94 -2.58 -6.63
CA SER A 18 17.70 -1.52 -5.97
C SER A 18 19.14 -1.37 -6.51
N GLU A 19 19.70 -2.45 -7.08
CA GLU A 19 20.99 -2.40 -7.77
C GLU A 19 20.90 -1.68 -9.12
N LYS A 20 19.70 -1.66 -9.73
CA LYS A 20 19.45 -1.09 -11.06
C LYS A 20 18.84 0.31 -11.02
N PHE A 21 18.29 0.72 -9.88
CA PHE A 21 17.58 1.99 -9.72
C PHE A 21 17.65 2.51 -8.29
N ASP A 22 18.22 3.70 -8.12
CA ASP A 22 18.45 4.38 -6.84
C ASP A 22 17.36 5.40 -6.46
N GLY A 23 16.39 5.64 -7.35
CA GLY A 23 15.34 6.62 -7.15
C GLY A 23 14.20 6.20 -6.20
N PHE A 24 14.32 5.07 -5.51
CA PHE A 24 13.34 4.62 -4.53
C PHE A 24 13.35 5.53 -3.28
N ILE A 25 12.17 5.99 -2.88
CA ILE A 25 11.93 6.64 -1.58
C ILE A 25 11.37 5.60 -0.60
N SER A 26 10.38 4.82 -1.01
CA SER A 26 9.89 3.68 -0.24
C SER A 26 9.27 2.63 -1.14
N VAL A 27 9.31 1.37 -0.68
CA VAL A 27 8.66 0.24 -1.34
C VAL A 27 7.84 -0.53 -0.32
N ILE A 28 6.57 -0.71 -0.63
CA ILE A 28 5.59 -1.41 0.21
C ILE A 28 5.21 -2.71 -0.47
N LEU A 29 5.18 -3.81 0.27
CA LEU A 29 4.51 -5.04 -0.12
C LEU A 29 3.12 -5.07 0.48
N ASP A 30 2.13 -5.27 -0.38
CA ASP A 30 0.73 -5.29 0.00
C ASP A 30 -0.08 -6.30 -0.82
N ASN A 31 -1.20 -6.80 -0.27
CA ASN A 31 -2.05 -7.84 -0.88
C ASN A 31 -3.45 -7.35 -1.28
N TRP A 32 -3.71 -6.05 -1.34
CA TRP A 32 -5.08 -5.56 -1.52
C TRP A 32 -5.76 -5.98 -2.84
N ARG A 33 -4.98 -6.31 -3.88
CA ARG A 33 -5.48 -6.93 -5.12
C ARG A 33 -4.48 -7.96 -5.65
N GLY A 34 -4.06 -8.85 -4.76
CA GLY A 34 -2.90 -9.70 -4.97
C GLY A 34 -1.62 -9.01 -4.52
N TYR A 35 -0.61 -9.81 -4.22
CA TYR A 35 0.67 -9.35 -3.72
C TYR A 35 1.39 -8.51 -4.76
N ARG A 36 1.72 -7.27 -4.42
CA ARG A 36 2.40 -6.33 -5.31
C ARG A 36 3.27 -5.34 -4.55
N PHE A 37 4.20 -4.72 -5.29
CA PHE A 37 4.88 -3.53 -4.79
C PHE A 37 4.07 -2.28 -5.02
N ILE A 38 4.03 -1.42 -4.01
CA ILE A 38 3.68 0.00 -4.10
C ILE A 38 4.97 0.80 -4.03
N TYR A 39 5.25 1.51 -5.11
CA TYR A 39 6.43 2.30 -5.31
C TYR A 39 6.18 3.76 -4.99
N ASN A 40 7.02 4.28 -4.10
CA ASN A 40 7.19 5.70 -3.89
C ASN A 40 8.57 6.10 -4.41
N VAL A 41 8.60 6.90 -5.47
CA VAL A 41 9.78 7.50 -6.08
C VAL A 41 9.62 9.02 -6.16
N GLU A 42 10.69 9.78 -6.37
CA GLU A 42 10.56 11.26 -6.47
C GLU A 42 9.60 11.70 -7.59
N MET A 43 9.60 10.96 -8.70
CA MET A 43 8.76 11.25 -9.87
C MET A 43 7.28 10.87 -9.70
N THR A 44 6.89 10.22 -8.60
CA THR A 44 5.50 9.75 -8.39
C THR A 44 4.50 10.90 -8.38
N ALA A 45 4.90 12.08 -7.87
CA ALA A 45 4.08 13.28 -7.85
C ALA A 45 3.77 13.83 -9.26
N CYS A 46 4.68 13.59 -10.21
CA CYS A 46 4.61 14.09 -11.59
C CYS A 46 4.01 13.06 -12.58
N CYS A 47 3.47 11.94 -12.09
CA CYS A 47 2.88 10.85 -12.89
C CYS A 47 1.51 11.23 -13.50
N ARG A 48 1.46 12.39 -14.16
CA ARG A 48 0.31 12.94 -14.89
C ARG A 48 0.59 13.13 -16.39
N TYR A 49 1.86 13.26 -16.78
CA TYR A 49 2.27 13.52 -18.18
C TYR A 49 3.21 12.43 -18.69
N GLY A 50 2.67 11.47 -19.45
CA GLY A 50 3.45 10.57 -20.32
C GLY A 50 4.58 9.78 -19.64
N CYS A 51 4.26 8.59 -19.12
CA CYS A 51 5.19 7.66 -18.47
C CYS A 51 6.33 7.10 -19.35
N VAL A 52 6.41 7.48 -20.63
CA VAL A 52 7.37 6.91 -21.61
C VAL A 52 8.83 7.17 -21.20
N ARG A 53 9.09 8.22 -20.40
CA ARG A 53 10.42 8.54 -19.86
C ARG A 53 10.57 8.24 -18.36
N CYS A 54 9.57 7.60 -17.74
CA CYS A 54 9.67 7.24 -16.33
C CYS A 54 10.72 6.14 -16.16
N PRO A 55 11.84 6.37 -15.45
CA PRO A 55 12.89 5.36 -15.33
C PRO A 55 12.38 4.08 -14.67
N LEU A 56 11.48 4.21 -13.68
CA LEU A 56 10.83 3.06 -13.05
C LEU A 56 9.97 2.27 -14.05
N ALA A 57 9.24 2.94 -14.96
CA ALA A 57 8.47 2.25 -15.98
C ALA A 57 9.35 1.53 -17.00
N VAL A 58 10.50 2.12 -17.35
CA VAL A 58 11.49 1.49 -18.24
C VAL A 58 12.12 0.27 -17.56
N LEU A 59 12.47 0.38 -16.28
CA LEU A 59 13.02 -0.71 -15.49
C LEU A 59 12.07 -1.91 -15.40
N LEU A 60 10.78 -1.65 -15.17
CA LEU A 60 9.79 -2.68 -14.88
C LEU A 60 8.99 -3.15 -16.11
N LYS A 61 9.35 -2.71 -17.32
CA LYS A 61 8.56 -2.99 -18.54
C LYS A 61 8.49 -4.48 -18.89
N ASP A 62 9.53 -5.24 -18.54
CA ASP A 62 9.69 -6.67 -18.86
C ASP A 62 9.40 -7.57 -17.63
N GLU A 63 9.02 -6.98 -16.49
CA GLU A 63 8.64 -7.73 -15.29
C GLU A 63 7.35 -8.51 -15.55
N LYS A 64 7.38 -9.80 -15.20
CA LYS A 64 6.25 -10.72 -15.38
C LYS A 64 5.40 -10.82 -14.12
N ASP A 65 4.14 -11.18 -14.31
CA ASP A 65 3.29 -11.54 -13.18
C ASP A 65 3.74 -12.89 -12.61
N GLY A 66 3.66 -13.03 -11.30
CA GLY A 66 3.96 -14.25 -10.56
C GLY A 66 3.11 -14.32 -9.29
N ALA A 67 3.57 -15.08 -8.29
CA ALA A 67 2.94 -15.13 -6.97
C ALA A 67 2.89 -13.74 -6.30
N PHE A 68 3.83 -12.87 -6.65
CA PHE A 68 3.83 -11.44 -6.37
C PHE A 68 4.18 -10.67 -7.65
N THR A 69 3.68 -9.44 -7.77
CA THR A 69 3.84 -8.59 -8.95
C THR A 69 4.72 -7.36 -8.68
N ALA A 70 5.88 -7.31 -9.32
CA ALA A 70 6.78 -6.14 -9.33
C ALA A 70 6.42 -5.13 -10.43
N ARG A 71 5.66 -5.50 -11.45
CA ARG A 71 5.39 -4.59 -12.57
C ARG A 71 4.57 -3.37 -12.16
N LEU A 72 4.59 -2.32 -12.98
CA LEU A 72 3.64 -1.22 -12.84
C LEU A 72 2.26 -1.62 -13.38
N LEU A 73 1.22 -1.40 -12.58
CA LEU A 73 -0.14 -1.77 -12.92
C LEU A 73 -0.90 -0.56 -13.49
N PRO A 74 -1.26 -0.55 -14.79
CA PRO A 74 -1.99 0.56 -15.38
C PRO A 74 -3.32 0.81 -14.65
N ALA A 75 -3.58 2.08 -14.32
CA ALA A 75 -4.81 2.49 -13.65
C ALA A 75 -5.89 2.84 -14.67
N GLY A 76 -7.01 2.11 -14.63
CA GLY A 76 -8.20 2.42 -15.42
C GLY A 76 -8.95 3.64 -14.89
N LYS A 77 -9.99 4.08 -15.61
CA LYS A 77 -10.85 5.20 -15.18
C LYS A 77 -11.48 4.97 -13.80
N ARG A 78 -11.89 3.73 -13.50
CA ARG A 78 -12.48 3.36 -12.20
C ARG A 78 -11.44 3.43 -11.10
N ASP A 79 -10.25 2.91 -11.34
CA ASP A 79 -9.22 2.92 -10.33
C ASP A 79 -8.72 4.32 -10.01
N LYS A 80 -8.61 5.20 -11.02
CA LYS A 80 -8.21 6.59 -10.80
C LYS A 80 -9.19 7.37 -9.91
N ARG A 81 -10.48 6.98 -9.89
CA ARG A 81 -11.48 7.55 -8.99
C ARG A 81 -11.26 7.11 -7.53
N LEU A 82 -10.80 5.88 -7.32
CA LEU A 82 -10.66 5.28 -5.99
C LEU A 82 -9.28 5.53 -5.38
N PHE A 83 -8.23 5.47 -6.20
CA PHE A 83 -6.85 5.49 -5.72
C PHE A 83 -6.16 6.82 -6.05
N GLY A 84 -6.72 7.65 -6.92
CA GLY A 84 -6.16 8.93 -7.34
C GLY A 84 -5.61 8.95 -8.78
N PRO A 85 -5.19 10.12 -9.29
CA PRO A 85 -5.09 10.39 -10.72
C PRO A 85 -3.91 9.74 -11.45
N GLN A 86 -2.97 9.11 -10.74
CA GLN A 86 -1.76 8.51 -11.31
C GLN A 86 -2.08 7.47 -12.38
N ASN A 87 -1.21 7.37 -13.39
CA ASN A 87 -1.36 6.39 -14.48
C ASN A 87 -1.12 4.95 -14.04
N PHE A 88 -0.43 4.73 -12.93
CA PHE A 88 -0.20 3.41 -12.36
C PHE A 88 -0.76 3.33 -10.94
N LEU A 89 -1.43 2.23 -10.64
CA LEU A 89 -2.10 1.99 -9.36
C LEU A 89 -1.14 1.98 -8.19
N ASN A 90 0.02 1.38 -8.44
CA ASN A 90 1.03 1.14 -7.45
C ASN A 90 2.14 2.19 -7.45
N CYS A 91 1.91 3.35 -8.06
CA CYS A 91 2.77 4.53 -7.91
C CYS A 91 2.12 5.50 -6.91
N LYS A 92 2.48 5.39 -5.63
CA LYS A 92 1.90 6.18 -4.53
C LYS A 92 2.95 6.52 -3.49
N SER A 93 2.90 7.74 -2.97
CA SER A 93 3.55 8.02 -1.68
C SER A 93 2.85 7.25 -0.56
N ILE A 94 3.55 6.99 0.55
CA ILE A 94 2.97 6.33 1.73
C ILE A 94 1.66 7.01 2.16
N ARG A 95 1.66 8.35 2.20
CA ARG A 95 0.47 9.13 2.57
C ARG A 95 -0.68 8.97 1.57
N GLN A 96 -0.39 8.99 0.26
CA GLN A 96 -1.42 8.74 -0.75
C GLN A 96 -1.99 7.33 -0.61
N TYR A 97 -1.14 6.35 -0.33
CA TYR A 97 -1.59 4.97 -0.14
C TYR A 97 -2.41 4.78 1.13
N GLN A 98 -2.06 5.49 2.21
CA GLN A 98 -2.86 5.55 3.43
C GLN A 98 -4.27 6.08 3.16
N TYR A 99 -4.38 7.17 2.38
CA TYR A 99 -5.69 7.73 2.02
C TYR A 99 -6.52 6.77 1.18
N CYS A 100 -5.90 6.01 0.28
CA CYS A 100 -6.64 4.97 -0.45
C CYS A 100 -7.37 4.03 0.51
N TYR A 101 -6.65 3.50 1.52
CA TYR A 101 -7.22 2.59 2.51
C TYR A 101 -8.33 3.25 3.33
N THR A 102 -8.09 4.49 3.79
CA THR A 102 -9.10 5.26 4.51
C THR A 102 -10.37 5.46 3.68
N ASP A 103 -10.23 5.93 2.45
CA ASP A 103 -11.36 6.22 1.56
C ASP A 103 -12.14 4.94 1.25
N PHE A 104 -11.45 3.83 1.04
CA PHE A 104 -12.11 2.54 0.79
C PHE A 104 -12.87 2.03 2.02
N LEU A 105 -12.26 2.07 3.21
CA LEU A 105 -12.92 1.73 4.47
C LEU A 105 -14.17 2.59 4.70
N VAL A 106 -14.08 3.90 4.41
CA VAL A 106 -15.16 4.86 4.65
C VAL A 106 -16.28 4.72 3.61
N GLU A 107 -15.95 4.59 2.33
CA GLU A 107 -16.91 4.71 1.23
C GLU A 107 -17.39 3.37 0.66
N ARG A 108 -16.68 2.26 0.92
CA ARG A 108 -16.92 0.98 0.23
C ARG A 108 -17.16 -0.21 1.15
N CYS A 109 -16.68 -0.19 2.38
CA CYS A 109 -16.94 -1.25 3.36
C CYS A 109 -18.20 -0.91 4.17
N PHE A 110 -19.27 -1.69 4.06
CA PHE A 110 -20.54 -1.42 4.75
C PHE A 110 -20.88 -2.47 5.79
N THR A 111 -20.44 -3.70 5.56
CA THR A 111 -20.64 -4.83 6.46
C THR A 111 -19.45 -5.01 7.41
N ARG A 112 -19.68 -5.71 8.51
CA ARG A 112 -18.62 -6.05 9.48
C ARG A 112 -17.51 -6.84 8.81
N GLU A 113 -17.86 -7.81 7.98
CA GLU A 113 -16.95 -8.69 7.27
C GLU A 113 -16.06 -7.90 6.31
N GLU A 114 -16.62 -6.96 5.55
CA GLU A 114 -15.85 -6.08 4.65
C GLU A 114 -14.89 -5.19 5.44
N ILE A 115 -15.36 -4.59 6.54
CA ILE A 115 -14.52 -3.73 7.39
C ILE A 115 -13.36 -4.53 7.97
N PHE A 116 -13.63 -5.72 8.52
CA PHE A 116 -12.61 -6.54 9.17
C PHE A 116 -11.60 -7.06 8.15
N SER A 117 -12.07 -7.50 6.99
CA SER A 117 -11.20 -7.96 5.89
C SER A 117 -10.26 -6.85 5.40
N GLU A 118 -10.78 -5.63 5.28
CA GLU A 118 -9.97 -4.48 4.87
C GLU A 118 -8.95 -4.08 5.96
N LEU A 119 -9.33 -4.15 7.24
CA LEU A 119 -8.41 -3.92 8.35
C LEU A 119 -7.33 -5.00 8.45
N ASP A 120 -7.61 -6.25 8.07
CA ASP A 120 -6.61 -7.30 7.93
C ASP A 120 -5.55 -6.94 6.88
N LEU A 121 -5.94 -6.32 5.77
CA LEU A 121 -4.98 -5.84 4.76
C LEU A 121 -4.10 -4.71 5.31
N VAL A 122 -4.71 -3.72 5.98
CA VAL A 122 -3.97 -2.63 6.64
C VAL A 122 -2.96 -3.17 7.66
N LYS A 123 -3.35 -4.17 8.45
CA LYS A 123 -2.49 -4.84 9.44
C LYS A 123 -1.31 -5.54 8.77
N ASN A 124 -1.56 -6.24 7.67
CA ASN A 124 -0.58 -7.09 7.00
C ASN A 124 0.37 -6.34 6.04
N MET A 125 0.08 -5.08 5.69
CA MET A 125 0.98 -4.25 4.88
C MET A 125 2.40 -4.20 5.47
N LYS A 126 3.42 -4.33 4.60
CA LYS A 126 4.83 -4.29 4.98
C LYS A 126 5.63 -3.29 4.16
N ILE A 127 6.47 -2.50 4.82
CA ILE A 127 7.43 -1.61 4.16
C ILE A 127 8.75 -2.36 4.01
N LEU A 128 9.08 -2.75 2.79
CA LEU A 128 10.33 -3.45 2.47
C LEU A 128 11.53 -2.50 2.41
N TYR A 129 11.27 -1.24 2.09
CA TYR A 129 12.32 -0.23 1.99
C TYR A 129 11.79 1.15 2.32
N SER A 130 12.60 1.92 3.03
CA SER A 130 12.42 3.35 3.21
C SER A 130 13.78 4.04 3.20
N LYS A 131 13.89 5.08 2.37
CA LYS A 131 15.04 5.99 2.35
C LYS A 131 15.13 6.82 3.63
N TYR A 132 14.00 7.03 4.31
CA TYR A 132 13.91 7.91 5.48
C TYR A 132 13.27 7.21 6.68
N GLY A 133 14.02 7.05 7.76
CA GLY A 133 13.49 6.48 9.01
C GLY A 133 13.23 4.97 8.95
N ALA A 134 12.98 4.38 10.12
CA ALA A 134 12.80 2.95 10.28
C ALA A 134 11.46 2.46 9.70
N GLN A 135 11.49 1.34 8.97
CA GLN A 135 10.30 0.73 8.35
C GLN A 135 9.19 0.48 9.36
N GLN A 136 9.52 -0.11 10.51
CA GLN A 136 8.53 -0.41 11.57
C GLN A 136 7.82 0.85 12.07
N VAL A 137 8.56 1.94 12.28
CA VAL A 137 7.97 3.23 12.72
C VAL A 137 7.01 3.76 11.67
N GLN A 138 7.38 3.70 10.39
CA GLN A 138 6.51 4.12 9.29
C GLN A 138 5.28 3.23 9.15
N GLU A 139 5.43 1.91 9.27
CA GLU A 139 4.31 0.97 9.27
C GLU A 139 3.32 1.27 10.41
N THR A 140 3.83 1.48 11.63
CA THR A 140 2.99 1.87 12.78
C THR A 140 2.29 3.20 12.52
N ALA A 141 3.00 4.20 12.00
CA ALA A 141 2.42 5.50 11.68
C ALA A 141 1.32 5.40 10.60
N PHE A 142 1.56 4.61 9.55
CA PHE A 142 0.58 4.33 8.51
C PHE A 142 -0.69 3.73 9.09
N ARG A 143 -0.57 2.65 9.87
CA ARG A 143 -1.72 1.96 10.47
C ARG A 143 -2.50 2.90 11.39
N LYS A 144 -1.81 3.68 12.24
CA LYS A 144 -2.44 4.71 13.08
C LYS A 144 -3.17 5.76 12.25
N GLY A 145 -2.56 6.21 11.16
CA GLY A 145 -3.16 7.19 10.25
C GLY A 145 -4.45 6.68 9.60
N VAL A 146 -4.43 5.45 9.05
CA VAL A 146 -5.64 4.82 8.48
C VAL A 146 -6.75 4.77 9.52
N ILE A 147 -6.48 4.23 10.71
CA ILE A 147 -7.49 4.08 11.76
C ILE A 147 -8.05 5.43 12.21
N ARG A 148 -7.16 6.39 12.49
CA ARG A 148 -7.56 7.71 12.97
C ARG A 148 -8.50 8.37 11.96
N ASP A 149 -8.10 8.38 10.69
CA ASP A 149 -8.86 9.06 9.64
C ASP A 149 -10.17 8.29 9.36
N ALA A 150 -10.14 6.95 9.31
CA ALA A 150 -11.36 6.15 9.11
C ALA A 150 -12.38 6.34 10.25
N ILE A 151 -11.95 6.37 11.51
CA ILE A 151 -12.84 6.66 12.65
C ILE A 151 -13.45 8.06 12.54
N ALA A 152 -12.65 9.04 12.12
CA ALA A 152 -13.11 10.43 11.99
C ALA A 152 -14.18 10.60 10.91
N PHE A 153 -14.12 9.83 9.82
CA PHE A 153 -14.96 10.05 8.63
C PHE A 153 -16.05 8.98 8.39
N SER A 154 -16.03 7.84 9.09
CA SER A 154 -16.93 6.71 8.78
C SER A 154 -18.28 6.68 9.50
N GLY A 155 -18.53 7.61 10.42
CA GLY A 155 -19.73 7.63 11.26
C GLY A 155 -19.68 6.66 12.44
N VAL A 156 -20.68 6.74 13.32
CA VAL A 156 -20.65 6.08 14.65
C VAL A 156 -20.53 4.56 14.56
N TYR A 157 -21.43 3.92 13.80
CA TYR A 157 -21.48 2.45 13.70
C TYR A 157 -20.16 1.84 13.19
N LYS A 158 -19.61 2.37 12.08
CA LYS A 158 -18.36 1.87 11.51
C LYS A 158 -17.16 2.15 12.41
N ALA A 159 -17.14 3.31 13.06
CA ALA A 159 -16.11 3.63 14.05
C ALA A 159 -16.11 2.64 15.24
N GLU A 160 -17.28 2.19 15.70
CA GLU A 160 -17.38 1.17 16.75
C GLU A 160 -16.82 -0.17 16.28
N LEU A 161 -17.16 -0.62 15.07
CA LEU A 161 -16.61 -1.86 14.48
C LEU A 161 -15.08 -1.81 14.32
N ILE A 162 -14.54 -0.68 13.86
CA ILE A 162 -13.09 -0.48 13.74
C ILE A 162 -12.42 -0.60 15.13
N ARG A 163 -12.98 0.05 16.15
CA ARG A 163 -12.45 -0.03 17.53
C ARG A 163 -12.55 -1.43 18.12
N GLU A 164 -13.64 -2.14 17.83
CA GLU A 164 -13.81 -3.54 18.20
C GLU A 164 -12.71 -4.41 17.59
N TYR A 165 -12.49 -4.31 16.28
CA TYR A 165 -11.45 -5.06 15.58
C TYR A 165 -10.07 -4.82 16.21
N ILE A 166 -9.72 -3.56 16.53
CA ILE A 166 -8.45 -3.21 17.17
C ILE A 166 -8.32 -3.86 18.54
N ARG A 167 -9.38 -3.86 19.36
CA ARG A 167 -9.37 -4.53 20.67
C ARG A 167 -9.16 -6.04 20.55
N MET A 168 -9.72 -6.66 19.52
CA MET A 168 -9.52 -8.09 19.21
C MET A 168 -8.12 -8.39 18.67
N ASN A 169 -7.38 -7.36 18.22
CA ASN A 169 -6.08 -7.49 17.58
C ASN A 169 -5.03 -6.60 18.27
N PRO A 170 -4.58 -6.92 19.49
CA PRO A 170 -3.67 -6.06 20.25
C PRO A 170 -2.35 -5.75 19.52
N GLY A 171 -1.88 -6.64 18.63
CA GLY A 171 -0.71 -6.42 17.79
C GLY A 171 -0.94 -5.60 16.51
N PHE A 172 -2.11 -4.98 16.33
CA PHE A 172 -2.46 -4.27 15.09
C PHE A 172 -1.44 -3.17 14.74
N PHE A 173 -0.95 -2.41 15.72
CA PHE A 173 -0.01 -1.30 15.49
C PHE A 173 1.47 -1.72 15.54
N GLY A 174 1.76 -3.00 15.76
CA GLY A 174 3.10 -3.54 16.04
C GLY A 174 3.11 -4.39 17.31
N SER A 175 4.13 -5.22 17.47
CA SER A 175 4.36 -5.99 18.71
C SER A 175 4.70 -5.03 19.85
N HIS A 176 4.13 -5.27 21.03
CA HIS A 176 4.63 -4.72 22.29
C HIS A 176 5.96 -5.37 22.67
#